data_AF-A0A7X9FGB9-F1
#
_entry.id   AF-A0A7X9FGB9-F1
#
_cell.length_a   1.000
_cell.length_b   1.000
_cell.length_c   1.000
_cell.angle_alpha   90.00
_cell.angle_beta   90.00
_cell.angle_gamma   90.00
#
_symmetry.space_group_name_H-M   'P 1'
#
loop_
_entity.id
_entity.type
_entity.pdbx_description
1 polymer ?
#
loop_
_entity_poly.entity_id
_entity_poly.type
_entity_poly.pdbx_seq_one_letter_code
_entity_poly.pdbx_strand_id
1 'polypeptide(L)'
;MTRYFFFLVAGLVSVLGFLSSPAPAAADTPQGFPALEAAYQSGQIDRTQLLYEEMTLFFSAPVLASSEKAGVGTVLKSGTGLIREVLDRWDTFSAEQQAAMAQFLARPGKQRTFDSPAGFFKIHFDTIGPEAVPPQDGDADGVPDYVERIAEYADSSRSTYISGLEFFPPPSDHGVGGDDRCDIYLLAISGYGATLPDSPGDSAWNDYSSYILIHRNLYGFPANDDPAGDTIGAQKVTCAHEVFHAVQLAYDRYESLWWMESGSTRMEEYVYPEVNDNYNYLPYFYGEPETSLLSTSGVHAYGAFVWSLFLDQKLGISVHRKIWEACRYYQDVAALDSGLAGFGASIAALFPEFALWNYHTGPRAIAGRYFPDASFYPAADIDLSFETLVHDSVLPVHPPQGLACNYIELAVDSTAKGVLSFRLTG
;
A
#
# COMPACT_ATOMS: atom_id res chain seq x y z
N MET A 1 40.74 -19.79 31.48
CA MET A 1 40.05 -20.95 30.88
C MET A 1 38.76 -20.43 30.27
N THR A 2 38.39 -20.57 29.02
CA THR A 2 39.04 -21.02 27.78
C THR A 2 38.19 -20.38 26.69
N ARG A 3 38.79 -19.64 25.76
CA ARG A 3 38.11 -19.09 24.58
C ARG A 3 38.10 -20.15 23.49
N TYR A 4 37.01 -20.23 22.73
CA TYR A 4 37.04 -20.75 21.37
C TYR A 4 36.36 -19.76 20.43
N PHE A 5 37.15 -19.31 19.46
CA PHE A 5 36.74 -18.65 18.23
C PHE A 5 36.78 -19.70 17.13
N PHE A 6 35.87 -19.65 16.17
CA PHE A 6 36.01 -20.34 14.89
C PHE A 6 36.07 -19.31 13.77
N PHE A 7 37.13 -19.42 12.96
CA PHE A 7 37.24 -18.87 11.62
C PHE A 7 37.35 -20.05 10.66
N LEU A 8 36.84 -19.90 9.43
CA LEU A 8 37.23 -20.77 8.33
C LEU A 8 37.36 -19.96 7.03
N VAL A 9 38.52 -20.09 6.38
CA VAL A 9 38.84 -19.56 5.05
C VAL A 9 39.51 -20.66 4.23
N ALA A 10 39.00 -20.83 3.00
CA ALA A 10 39.55 -21.37 1.75
C ALA A 10 40.15 -22.80 1.65
N GLY A 11 39.72 -23.52 0.61
CA GLY A 11 40.39 -24.69 0.03
C GLY A 11 39.98 -24.91 -1.44
N LEU A 12 40.93 -25.28 -2.30
CA LEU A 12 40.83 -25.38 -3.77
C LEU A 12 41.29 -26.79 -4.23
N VAL A 13 40.72 -27.29 -5.36
CA VAL A 13 41.12 -28.44 -6.24
C VAL A 13 40.64 -29.85 -5.77
N SER A 14 40.01 -30.78 -6.52
CA SER A 14 39.74 -31.03 -7.97
C SER A 14 38.66 -32.13 -8.22
N VAL A 15 37.91 -31.99 -9.33
CA VAL A 15 37.37 -32.96 -10.32
C VAL A 15 36.76 -34.33 -9.88
N LEU A 16 35.44 -34.54 -10.10
CA LEU A 16 34.84 -35.55 -11.03
C LEU A 16 33.31 -35.68 -10.82
N GLY A 17 32.55 -35.73 -11.92
CA GLY A 17 31.19 -36.29 -11.96
C GLY A 17 30.11 -35.34 -12.48
N PHE A 18 29.88 -35.34 -13.80
CA PHE A 18 28.60 -34.91 -14.35
C PHE A 18 27.54 -35.93 -13.91
N LEU A 19 26.83 -35.63 -12.83
CA LEU A 19 25.50 -36.17 -12.60
C LEU A 19 24.53 -35.08 -13.03
N SER A 20 23.82 -35.34 -14.12
CA SER A 20 22.60 -34.63 -14.47
C SER A 20 21.69 -34.66 -13.24
N SER A 21 21.56 -33.52 -12.55
CA SER A 21 20.52 -33.38 -11.56
C SER A 21 19.19 -33.56 -12.30
N PRO A 22 18.27 -34.42 -11.84
CA PRO A 22 16.92 -34.38 -12.37
C PRO A 22 16.42 -32.95 -12.18
N ALA A 23 15.72 -32.43 -13.19
CA ALA A 23 15.01 -31.17 -13.05
C ALA A 23 14.23 -31.20 -11.72
N PRO A 24 14.27 -30.12 -10.91
CA PRO A 24 13.49 -30.09 -9.69
C PRO A 24 12.05 -30.44 -10.06
N ALA A 25 11.51 -31.46 -9.39
CA ALA A 25 10.08 -31.73 -9.41
C ALA A 25 9.38 -30.41 -9.05
N ALA A 26 8.30 -30.08 -9.77
CA ALA A 26 7.49 -28.89 -9.50
C ALA A 26 7.30 -28.77 -7.98
N ALA A 27 7.94 -27.77 -7.37
CA ALA A 27 7.72 -27.47 -5.97
C ALA A 27 6.24 -27.16 -5.83
N ASP A 28 5.59 -27.70 -4.79
CA ASP A 28 4.23 -27.31 -4.44
C ASP A 28 4.21 -25.78 -4.37
N THR A 29 3.35 -25.15 -5.19
CA THR A 29 3.19 -23.69 -5.23
C THR A 29 2.95 -23.18 -3.80
N PRO A 30 3.77 -22.24 -3.29
CA PRO A 30 3.55 -21.65 -1.98
C PRO A 30 2.11 -21.13 -1.86
N GLN A 31 1.39 -21.50 -0.80
CA GLN A 31 -0.02 -21.12 -0.66
C GLN A 31 -0.17 -19.75 0.01
N GLY A 32 -0.71 -18.77 -0.71
CA GLY A 32 -1.02 -17.42 -0.23
C GLY A 32 0.10 -16.39 -0.49
N PHE A 33 -0.26 -15.10 -0.55
CA PHE A 33 0.69 -14.01 -0.83
C PHE A 33 1.95 -14.04 0.05
N PRO A 34 1.88 -14.26 1.39
CA PRO A 34 3.09 -14.29 2.21
C PRO A 34 4.03 -15.45 1.87
N ALA A 35 3.49 -16.59 1.45
CA ALA A 35 4.29 -17.75 1.08
C ALA A 35 4.98 -17.54 -0.27
N LEU A 36 4.30 -16.91 -1.23
CA LEU A 36 4.86 -16.51 -2.53
C LEU A 36 6.01 -15.53 -2.35
N GLU A 37 5.80 -14.49 -1.53
CA GLU A 37 6.83 -13.50 -1.22
C GLU A 37 8.04 -14.16 -0.53
N ALA A 38 7.83 -15.07 0.43
CA ALA A 38 8.91 -15.81 1.07
C ALA A 38 9.69 -16.72 0.09
N ALA A 39 9.00 -17.34 -0.88
CA ALA A 39 9.64 -18.12 -1.92
C ALA A 39 10.50 -17.24 -2.84
N TYR A 40 10.02 -16.05 -3.19
CA TYR A 40 10.79 -15.07 -3.95
C TYR A 40 12.03 -14.59 -3.17
N GLN A 41 11.85 -14.20 -1.90
CA GLN A 41 12.94 -13.73 -1.04
C GLN A 41 14.01 -14.81 -0.79
N SER A 42 13.62 -16.08 -0.75
CA SER A 42 14.56 -17.20 -0.62
C SER A 42 15.18 -17.66 -1.96
N GLY A 43 14.82 -17.03 -3.08
CA GLY A 43 15.31 -17.34 -4.41
C GLY A 43 14.77 -18.63 -5.00
N GLN A 44 13.66 -19.17 -4.47
CA GLN A 44 12.98 -20.36 -5.00
C GLN A 44 12.23 -20.07 -6.30
N ILE A 45 11.67 -18.86 -6.42
CA ILE A 45 11.01 -18.35 -7.61
C ILE A 45 11.61 -17.00 -7.99
N ASP A 46 11.57 -16.64 -9.27
CA ASP A 46 11.98 -15.30 -9.73
C ASP A 46 10.80 -14.30 -9.69
N ARG A 47 11.06 -13.04 -10.04
CA ARG A 47 10.05 -11.98 -10.00
C ARG A 47 8.94 -12.20 -11.02
N THR A 48 9.24 -12.76 -12.19
CA THR A 48 8.22 -13.04 -13.23
C THR A 48 7.27 -14.13 -12.76
N GLN A 49 7.81 -15.19 -12.15
CA GLN A 49 7.00 -16.25 -11.56
C GLN A 49 6.16 -15.75 -10.38
N LEU A 50 6.73 -14.94 -9.49
CA LEU A 50 5.99 -14.31 -8.39
C LEU A 50 4.77 -13.54 -8.91
N LEU A 51 4.97 -12.60 -9.84
CA LEU A 51 3.89 -11.76 -10.36
C LEU A 51 2.78 -12.59 -11.04
N TYR A 52 3.15 -13.64 -11.77
CA TYR A 52 2.17 -14.52 -12.40
C TYR A 52 1.35 -15.32 -11.38
N GLU A 53 2.00 -15.86 -10.34
CA GLU A 53 1.35 -16.61 -9.28
C GLU A 53 0.46 -15.71 -8.41
N GLU A 54 0.92 -14.49 -8.10
CA GLU A 54 0.13 -13.49 -7.38
C GLU A 54 -1.07 -12.97 -8.19
N MET A 55 -0.91 -12.72 -9.50
CA MET A 55 -2.04 -12.38 -10.38
C MET A 55 -3.07 -13.51 -10.40
N THR A 56 -2.60 -14.75 -10.56
CA THR A 56 -3.48 -15.91 -10.54
C THR A 56 -4.20 -16.00 -9.21
N LEU A 57 -3.49 -15.84 -8.09
CA LEU A 57 -4.06 -15.87 -6.75
C LEU A 57 -5.08 -14.75 -6.53
N PHE A 58 -4.77 -13.52 -6.97
CA PHE A 58 -5.63 -12.36 -6.82
C PHE A 58 -6.96 -12.53 -7.54
N PHE A 59 -6.97 -13.13 -8.73
CA PHE A 59 -8.19 -13.40 -9.48
C PHE A 59 -8.79 -14.80 -9.22
N SER A 60 -8.09 -15.69 -8.49
CA SER A 60 -8.60 -17.01 -8.12
C SER A 60 -9.38 -16.95 -6.81
N ALA A 61 -10.63 -16.48 -6.88
CA ALA A 61 -11.61 -16.38 -5.81
C ALA A 61 -11.41 -17.33 -4.59
N PRO A 62 -10.69 -16.92 -3.52
CA PRO A 62 -10.70 -17.62 -2.27
C PRO A 62 -11.89 -17.09 -1.49
N VAL A 63 -12.88 -17.94 -1.28
CA VAL A 63 -13.96 -17.67 -0.34
C VAL A 63 -13.32 -17.60 1.04
N LEU A 64 -13.07 -16.39 1.56
CA LEU A 64 -13.06 -16.20 3.00
C LEU A 64 -14.45 -16.61 3.48
N ALA A 65 -14.54 -17.71 4.22
CA ALA A 65 -15.79 -18.08 4.87
C ALA A 65 -16.17 -16.92 5.80
N SER A 66 -17.46 -16.56 5.83
CA SER A 66 -17.96 -15.37 6.54
C SER A 66 -17.66 -15.30 8.04
N SER A 67 -17.10 -16.37 8.63
CA SER A 67 -16.73 -16.48 10.05
C SER A 67 -15.23 -16.35 10.34
N GLU A 68 -14.35 -16.40 9.33
CA GLU A 68 -12.91 -16.31 9.52
C GLU A 68 -12.41 -14.94 9.07
N LYS A 69 -11.74 -14.20 9.98
CA LYS A 69 -11.07 -12.95 9.64
C LYS A 69 -9.72 -13.25 8.98
N ALA A 70 -9.48 -12.65 7.83
CA ALA A 70 -8.18 -12.63 7.19
C ALA A 70 -7.16 -11.89 8.06
N GLY A 71 -5.94 -12.40 8.10
CA GLY A 71 -4.80 -11.70 8.68
C GLY A 71 -4.32 -10.58 7.76
N VAL A 72 -3.55 -9.65 8.32
CA VAL A 72 -2.87 -8.63 7.51
C VAL A 72 -1.91 -9.32 6.53
N GLY A 73 -1.99 -8.95 5.26
CA GLY A 73 -1.18 -9.53 4.18
C GLY A 73 -1.66 -10.88 3.65
N THR A 74 -2.69 -11.52 4.23
CA THR A 74 -3.28 -12.75 3.64
C THR A 74 -4.28 -12.43 2.53
N VAL A 75 -4.88 -11.24 2.58
CA VAL A 75 -5.57 -10.59 1.46
C VAL A 75 -4.81 -9.32 1.11
N LEU A 76 -4.75 -8.99 -0.19
CA LEU A 76 -4.13 -7.74 -0.60
C LEU A 76 -5.00 -6.56 -0.21
N LYS A 77 -4.39 -5.50 0.34
CA LYS A 77 -5.09 -4.23 0.53
C LYS A 77 -5.46 -3.63 -0.83
N SER A 78 -4.50 -3.51 -1.75
CA SER A 78 -4.74 -3.05 -3.11
C SER A 78 -4.00 -3.96 -4.10
N GLY A 79 -4.70 -4.40 -5.15
CA GLY A 79 -4.10 -5.10 -6.28
C GLY A 79 -3.49 -4.16 -7.33
N THR A 80 -3.61 -2.85 -7.15
CA THR A 80 -3.16 -1.82 -8.10
C THR A 80 -1.68 -1.95 -8.43
N GLY A 81 -0.82 -2.07 -7.41
CA GLY A 81 0.62 -2.24 -7.60
C GLY A 81 1.01 -3.50 -8.36
N LEU A 82 0.40 -4.64 -8.00
CA LEU A 82 0.60 -5.93 -8.68
C LEU A 82 0.27 -5.84 -10.17
N ILE A 83 -0.91 -5.29 -10.48
CA ILE A 83 -1.39 -5.20 -11.87
C ILE A 83 -0.53 -4.23 -12.68
N ARG A 84 -0.14 -3.08 -12.11
CA ARG A 84 0.75 -2.12 -12.77
C ARG A 84 2.10 -2.77 -13.10
N GLU A 85 2.70 -3.48 -12.16
CA GLU A 85 3.99 -4.13 -12.40
C GLU A 85 3.88 -5.23 -13.47
N VAL A 86 2.79 -5.99 -13.49
CA VAL A 86 2.52 -6.97 -14.55
C VAL A 86 2.43 -6.31 -15.93
N LEU A 87 1.72 -5.18 -16.03
CA LEU A 87 1.61 -4.41 -17.28
C LEU A 87 2.97 -3.86 -17.72
N ASP A 88 3.77 -3.34 -16.80
CA ASP A 88 5.10 -2.77 -17.11
C ASP A 88 6.13 -3.85 -17.49
N ARG A 89 5.91 -5.10 -17.03
CA ARG A 89 6.76 -6.26 -17.32
C ARG A 89 6.14 -7.23 -18.33
N TRP A 90 5.11 -6.82 -19.08
CA TRP A 90 4.33 -7.71 -19.94
C TRP A 90 5.19 -8.59 -20.86
N ASP A 91 6.24 -8.03 -21.45
CA ASP A 91 7.13 -8.71 -22.39
C ASP A 91 8.08 -9.73 -21.73
N THR A 92 8.13 -9.79 -20.40
CA THR A 92 8.93 -10.78 -19.66
C THR A 92 8.23 -12.12 -19.46
N PHE A 93 6.91 -12.16 -19.65
CA PHE A 93 6.08 -13.35 -19.47
C PHE A 93 6.03 -14.21 -20.74
N SER A 94 5.80 -15.52 -20.59
CA SER A 94 5.56 -16.40 -21.74
C SER A 94 4.25 -16.07 -22.46
N ALA A 95 4.09 -16.51 -23.71
CA ALA A 95 2.85 -16.30 -24.46
C ALA A 95 1.63 -16.94 -23.75
N GLU A 96 1.82 -18.07 -23.08
CA GLU A 96 0.80 -18.74 -22.29
C GLU A 96 0.42 -17.93 -21.04
N GLN A 97 1.41 -17.38 -20.33
CA GLN A 97 1.19 -16.52 -19.16
C GLN A 97 0.47 -15.23 -19.56
N GLN A 98 0.90 -14.59 -20.65
CA GLN A 98 0.25 -13.41 -21.23
C GLN A 98 -1.21 -13.72 -21.60
N ALA A 99 -1.47 -14.85 -22.28
CA ALA A 99 -2.82 -15.24 -22.66
C ALA A 99 -3.73 -15.50 -21.44
N ALA A 100 -3.19 -16.07 -20.36
CA ALA A 100 -3.92 -16.27 -19.10
C ALA A 100 -4.22 -14.92 -18.41
N MET A 101 -3.21 -14.07 -18.22
CA MET A 101 -3.38 -12.78 -17.54
C MET A 101 -4.21 -11.78 -18.34
N ALA A 102 -4.21 -11.86 -19.67
CA ALA A 102 -5.07 -11.01 -20.51
C ALA A 102 -6.56 -11.24 -20.24
N GLN A 103 -6.95 -12.43 -19.75
CA GLN A 103 -8.34 -12.70 -19.34
C GLN A 103 -8.68 -11.98 -18.03
N PHE A 104 -7.73 -11.87 -17.10
CA PHE A 104 -7.90 -11.15 -15.84
C PHE A 104 -7.95 -9.63 -16.03
N LEU A 105 -7.20 -9.11 -17.01
CA LEU A 105 -7.09 -7.68 -17.31
C LEU A 105 -8.21 -7.16 -18.23
N ALA A 106 -9.06 -8.04 -18.76
CA ALA A 106 -10.20 -7.64 -19.56
C ALA A 106 -11.33 -7.14 -18.65
N ARG A 107 -11.97 -6.01 -19.01
CA ARG A 107 -13.17 -5.53 -18.32
C ARG A 107 -14.24 -6.64 -18.30
N PRO A 108 -14.69 -7.12 -17.13
CA PRO A 108 -15.56 -8.28 -17.05
C PRO A 108 -17.01 -7.92 -17.40
N GLY A 109 -17.68 -8.77 -18.16
CA GLY A 109 -19.12 -8.65 -18.38
C GLY A 109 -19.91 -9.01 -17.12
N LYS A 110 -20.87 -8.17 -16.74
CA LYS A 110 -21.72 -8.35 -15.55
C LYS A 110 -23.21 -8.37 -15.88
N GLN A 111 -24.00 -8.98 -15.01
CA GLN A 111 -25.44 -9.15 -15.22
C GLN A 111 -26.22 -7.84 -15.14
N ARG A 112 -25.82 -6.95 -14.24
CA ARG A 112 -26.53 -5.71 -13.94
C ARG A 112 -25.56 -4.56 -13.73
N THR A 113 -26.10 -3.35 -13.92
CA THR A 113 -25.42 -2.11 -13.60
C THR A 113 -26.28 -1.23 -12.70
N PHE A 114 -25.63 -0.37 -11.92
CA PHE A 114 -26.26 0.67 -11.12
C PHE A 114 -25.45 1.96 -11.27
N ASP A 115 -26.13 3.08 -11.55
CA ASP A 115 -25.48 4.37 -11.68
C ASP A 115 -25.40 5.04 -10.31
N SER A 116 -24.24 5.58 -9.94
CA SER A 116 -24.10 6.24 -8.65
C SER A 116 -24.99 7.48 -8.54
N PRO A 117 -25.51 7.82 -7.34
CA PRO A 117 -26.45 8.93 -7.17
C PRO A 117 -25.95 10.30 -7.68
N ALA A 118 -24.66 10.59 -7.54
CA ALA A 118 -24.04 11.82 -8.05
C ALA A 118 -23.64 11.71 -9.54
N GLY A 119 -23.79 10.52 -10.13
CA GLY A 119 -23.63 10.28 -11.56
C GLY A 119 -22.19 10.15 -12.03
N PHE A 120 -21.23 9.89 -11.13
CA PHE A 120 -19.81 9.77 -11.47
C PHE A 120 -19.35 8.35 -11.76
N PHE A 121 -20.05 7.35 -11.22
CA PHE A 121 -19.67 5.95 -11.34
C PHE A 121 -20.78 5.09 -11.91
N LYS A 122 -20.38 4.01 -12.57
CA LYS A 122 -21.25 2.90 -12.95
C LYS A 122 -20.76 1.63 -12.25
N ILE A 123 -21.62 1.05 -11.42
CA ILE A 123 -21.30 -0.15 -10.67
C ILE A 123 -21.79 -1.37 -11.46
N HIS A 124 -20.89 -2.28 -11.78
CA HIS A 124 -21.15 -3.52 -12.53
C HIS A 124 -21.14 -4.71 -11.57
N PHE A 125 -22.21 -5.49 -11.54
CA PHE A 125 -22.37 -6.55 -10.55
C PHE A 125 -23.20 -7.73 -11.02
N ASP A 126 -23.01 -8.86 -10.34
CA ASP A 126 -23.81 -10.07 -10.49
C ASP A 126 -24.75 -10.24 -9.30
N THR A 127 -25.93 -10.81 -9.52
CA THR A 127 -26.92 -11.14 -8.46
C THR A 127 -27.06 -12.64 -8.23
N ILE A 128 -26.54 -13.45 -9.16
CA ILE A 128 -26.50 -14.91 -9.08
C ILE A 128 -25.13 -15.43 -9.51
N GLY A 129 -24.76 -16.62 -9.00
CA GLY A 129 -23.48 -17.26 -9.30
C GLY A 129 -22.40 -16.98 -8.26
N PRO A 130 -21.16 -17.47 -8.50
CA PRO A 130 -20.05 -17.36 -7.53
C PRO A 130 -19.62 -15.92 -7.25
N GLU A 131 -19.85 -15.01 -8.22
CA GLU A 131 -19.51 -13.59 -8.17
C GLU A 131 -20.61 -12.71 -7.55
N ALA A 132 -21.78 -13.27 -7.22
CA ALA A 132 -22.98 -12.50 -6.88
C ALA A 132 -22.78 -11.62 -5.64
N VAL A 133 -23.15 -10.35 -5.64
CA VAL A 133 -23.11 -9.53 -4.40
C VAL A 133 -24.09 -10.07 -3.34
N PRO A 134 -23.95 -9.70 -2.05
CA PRO A 134 -24.93 -10.04 -1.02
C PRO A 134 -26.34 -9.59 -1.44
N PRO A 135 -27.38 -10.44 -1.28
CA PRO A 135 -28.69 -10.19 -1.87
C PRO A 135 -29.61 -9.30 -1.02
N GLN A 136 -29.11 -8.73 0.09
CA GLN A 136 -29.90 -7.86 0.95
C GLN A 136 -30.29 -6.60 0.17
N ASP A 137 -31.58 -6.28 0.20
CA ASP A 137 -32.22 -5.12 -0.42
C ASP A 137 -33.31 -4.71 0.59
N GLY A 138 -32.94 -3.80 1.48
CA GLY A 138 -33.71 -3.46 2.68
C GLY A 138 -34.91 -2.56 2.40
N ASP A 139 -34.86 -1.77 1.32
CA ASP A 139 -35.91 -0.85 0.91
C ASP A 139 -36.76 -1.38 -0.27
N ALA A 140 -36.36 -2.52 -0.85
CA ALA A 140 -37.03 -3.25 -1.91
C ALA A 140 -37.10 -2.46 -3.24
N ASP A 141 -36.08 -1.66 -3.53
CA ASP A 141 -35.95 -0.93 -4.80
C ASP A 141 -35.43 -1.82 -5.96
N GLY A 142 -34.97 -3.03 -5.64
CA GLY A 142 -34.46 -4.01 -6.58
C GLY A 142 -32.94 -3.94 -6.79
N VAL A 143 -32.21 -3.13 -6.03
CA VAL A 143 -30.75 -3.02 -6.02
C VAL A 143 -30.25 -3.51 -4.65
N PRO A 144 -29.24 -4.39 -4.59
CA PRO A 144 -28.73 -4.81 -3.29
C PRO A 144 -28.06 -3.67 -2.52
N ASP A 145 -28.30 -3.54 -1.21
CA ASP A 145 -27.79 -2.46 -0.36
C ASP A 145 -26.25 -2.33 -0.44
N TYR A 146 -25.55 -3.45 -0.71
CA TYR A 146 -24.11 -3.44 -0.90
C TYR A 146 -23.69 -2.59 -2.10
N VAL A 147 -24.41 -2.70 -3.22
CA VAL A 147 -24.14 -1.97 -4.46
C VAL A 147 -24.39 -0.48 -4.25
N GLU A 148 -25.49 -0.12 -3.59
CA GLU A 148 -25.82 1.26 -3.27
C GLU A 148 -24.76 1.91 -2.38
N ARG A 149 -24.35 1.23 -1.30
CA ARG A 149 -23.30 1.73 -0.41
C ARG A 149 -21.97 1.96 -1.13
N ILE A 150 -21.54 1.02 -1.99
CA ILE A 150 -20.32 1.22 -2.78
C ILE A 150 -20.46 2.45 -3.69
N ALA A 151 -21.61 2.63 -4.33
CA ALA A 151 -21.87 3.79 -5.17
C ALA A 151 -21.81 5.11 -4.39
N GLU A 152 -22.44 5.16 -3.21
CA GLU A 152 -22.44 6.33 -2.33
C GLU A 152 -21.04 6.65 -1.78
N TYR A 153 -20.30 5.63 -1.32
CA TYR A 153 -18.96 5.83 -0.80
C TYR A 153 -17.97 6.26 -1.88
N ALA A 154 -18.09 5.74 -3.11
CA ALA A 154 -17.29 6.18 -4.24
C ALA A 154 -17.59 7.65 -4.61
N ASP A 155 -18.86 8.04 -4.68
CA ASP A 155 -19.27 9.44 -4.92
C ASP A 155 -18.74 10.38 -3.83
N SER A 156 -18.85 9.98 -2.56
CA SER A 156 -18.35 10.75 -1.40
C SER A 156 -16.83 10.96 -1.47
N SER A 157 -16.08 9.88 -1.72
CA SER A 157 -14.61 9.93 -1.87
C SER A 157 -14.21 10.84 -3.03
N ARG A 158 -14.82 10.66 -4.21
CA ARG A 158 -14.55 11.52 -5.37
C ARG A 158 -14.90 12.98 -5.10
N SER A 159 -16.04 13.26 -4.47
CA SER A 159 -16.42 14.63 -4.12
C SER A 159 -15.38 15.28 -3.20
N THR A 160 -14.88 14.53 -2.21
CA THR A 160 -13.81 14.98 -1.32
C THR A 160 -12.54 15.34 -2.11
N TYR A 161 -12.07 14.46 -2.99
CA TYR A 161 -10.83 14.69 -3.73
C TYR A 161 -10.94 15.83 -4.74
N ILE A 162 -12.03 15.87 -5.51
CA ILE A 162 -12.15 16.82 -6.63
C ILE A 162 -12.73 18.15 -6.16
N SER A 163 -13.86 18.11 -5.44
CA SER A 163 -14.54 19.35 -5.02
C SER A 163 -13.96 19.92 -3.72
N GLY A 164 -13.50 19.06 -2.81
CA GLY A 164 -12.91 19.48 -1.53
C GLY A 164 -11.43 19.83 -1.62
N LEU A 165 -10.63 18.97 -2.26
CA LEU A 165 -9.16 19.08 -2.29
C LEU A 165 -8.60 19.59 -3.63
N GLU A 166 -9.47 19.77 -4.63
CA GLU A 166 -9.15 20.32 -5.96
C GLU A 166 -8.16 19.47 -6.77
N PHE A 167 -8.08 18.16 -6.51
CA PHE A 167 -7.33 17.26 -7.37
C PHE A 167 -7.93 17.22 -8.78
N PHE A 168 -7.13 16.80 -9.76
CA PHE A 168 -7.61 16.58 -11.12
C PHE A 168 -8.59 15.40 -11.14
N PRO A 169 -9.70 15.50 -11.89
CA PRO A 169 -10.64 14.40 -12.03
C PRO A 169 -9.96 13.23 -12.76
N PRO A 170 -10.35 11.97 -12.48
CA PRO A 170 -9.91 10.82 -13.27
C PRO A 170 -10.19 11.05 -14.77
N PRO A 171 -9.25 10.69 -15.66
CA PRO A 171 -9.45 10.82 -17.10
C PRO A 171 -10.63 9.97 -17.59
N SER A 172 -11.35 10.46 -18.61
CA SER A 172 -12.42 9.71 -19.26
C SER A 172 -11.84 8.55 -20.06
N ASP A 173 -12.55 7.43 -20.10
CA ASP A 173 -12.26 6.30 -21.00
C ASP A 173 -13.05 6.37 -22.32
N HIS A 174 -13.75 7.48 -22.57
CA HIS A 174 -14.57 7.73 -23.76
C HIS A 174 -15.70 6.71 -23.98
N GLY A 175 -16.37 6.29 -22.90
CA GLY A 175 -17.58 5.48 -22.98
C GLY A 175 -17.33 3.97 -22.95
N VAL A 176 -16.09 3.56 -22.69
CA VAL A 176 -15.77 2.14 -22.50
C VAL A 176 -16.49 1.64 -21.25
N GLY A 177 -17.02 0.43 -21.29
CA GLY A 177 -17.82 -0.13 -20.20
C GLY A 177 -19.25 0.42 -20.08
N GLY A 178 -19.65 1.36 -20.94
CA GLY A 178 -21.05 1.59 -21.31
C GLY A 178 -21.46 3.05 -21.45
N ASP A 179 -20.81 3.96 -20.72
CA ASP A 179 -20.96 5.42 -20.84
C ASP A 179 -19.75 6.13 -20.22
N ASP A 180 -19.75 7.47 -20.17
CA ASP A 180 -18.59 8.27 -19.76
C ASP A 180 -18.29 8.24 -18.23
N ARG A 181 -19.00 7.42 -17.45
CA ARG A 181 -18.77 7.28 -16.01
C ARG A 181 -17.62 6.32 -15.74
N CYS A 182 -16.90 6.52 -14.65
CA CYS A 182 -15.87 5.56 -14.23
C CYS A 182 -16.52 4.26 -13.77
N ASP A 183 -16.04 3.12 -14.26
CA ASP A 183 -16.60 1.83 -13.92
C ASP A 183 -16.01 1.26 -12.62
N ILE A 184 -16.89 0.69 -11.79
CA ILE A 184 -16.53 -0.12 -10.64
C ILE A 184 -17.11 -1.52 -10.82
N TYR A 185 -16.26 -2.54 -10.92
CA TYR A 185 -16.66 -3.94 -11.05
C TYR A 185 -16.60 -4.67 -9.71
N LEU A 186 -17.71 -5.28 -9.31
CA LEU A 186 -17.80 -6.09 -8.09
C LEU A 186 -17.47 -7.56 -8.41
N LEU A 187 -16.30 -8.01 -7.92
CA LEU A 187 -15.69 -9.31 -8.25
C LEU A 187 -15.32 -10.13 -7.00
N ALA A 188 -15.24 -11.44 -7.12
CA ALA A 188 -14.52 -12.28 -6.17
C ALA A 188 -13.02 -12.22 -6.48
N ILE A 189 -12.29 -11.46 -5.66
CA ILE A 189 -10.84 -11.25 -5.75
C ILE A 189 -10.18 -11.52 -4.39
N SER A 190 -8.88 -11.78 -4.35
CA SER A 190 -8.12 -11.98 -3.11
C SER A 190 -7.57 -10.67 -2.54
N GLY A 191 -8.39 -9.62 -2.52
CA GLY A 191 -8.02 -8.33 -1.97
C GLY A 191 -9.23 -7.40 -1.80
N TYR A 192 -9.02 -6.22 -1.21
CA TYR A 192 -10.12 -5.27 -1.01
C TYR A 192 -10.57 -4.70 -2.36
N GLY A 193 -9.61 -4.25 -3.17
CA GLY A 193 -9.86 -3.70 -4.50
C GLY A 193 -8.59 -3.59 -5.34
N ALA A 194 -8.73 -3.00 -6.53
CA ALA A 194 -7.63 -2.59 -7.39
C ALA A 194 -8.12 -1.55 -8.41
N THR A 195 -7.25 -0.65 -8.83
CA THR A 195 -7.50 0.33 -9.88
C THR A 195 -6.57 0.06 -11.05
N LEU A 196 -7.13 -0.18 -12.23
CA LEU A 196 -6.39 -0.59 -13.40
C LEU A 196 -6.28 0.57 -14.39
N PRO A 197 -5.07 0.95 -14.83
CA PRO A 197 -4.93 1.86 -15.95
C PRO A 197 -5.40 1.16 -17.23
N ASP A 198 -6.22 1.85 -18.03
CA ASP A 198 -6.80 1.29 -19.24
C ASP A 198 -6.14 1.89 -20.50
N SER A 199 -6.49 3.13 -20.84
CA SER A 199 -5.96 3.82 -22.01
C SER A 199 -5.27 5.14 -21.64
N PRO A 200 -4.28 5.60 -22.42
CA PRO A 200 -3.72 6.94 -22.24
C PRO A 200 -4.83 8.00 -22.30
N GLY A 201 -4.76 8.99 -21.43
CA GLY A 201 -5.66 10.13 -21.43
C GLY A 201 -5.32 11.16 -22.52
N ASP A 202 -6.04 12.28 -22.47
CA ASP A 202 -5.93 13.37 -23.45
C ASP A 202 -4.84 14.39 -23.10
N SER A 203 -4.19 14.26 -21.94
CA SER A 203 -3.18 15.22 -21.50
C SER A 203 -1.85 15.02 -22.21
N ALA A 204 -0.97 16.03 -22.13
CA ALA A 204 0.38 15.95 -22.69
C ALA A 204 1.40 15.21 -21.80
N TRP A 205 0.94 14.67 -20.66
CA TRP A 205 1.73 13.90 -19.70
C TRP A 205 1.14 12.49 -19.59
N ASN A 206 1.66 11.68 -18.67
CA ASN A 206 1.31 10.25 -18.57
C ASN A 206 -0.02 10.01 -17.83
N ASP A 207 -1.08 10.76 -18.16
CA ASP A 207 -2.41 10.48 -17.60
C ASP A 207 -3.03 9.25 -18.25
N TYR A 208 -3.82 8.51 -17.48
CA TYR A 208 -4.51 7.30 -17.94
C TYR A 208 -5.94 7.26 -17.42
N SER A 209 -6.85 6.89 -18.31
CA SER A 209 -8.18 6.42 -17.90
C SER A 209 -8.05 5.15 -17.07
N SER A 210 -9.07 4.84 -16.28
CA SER A 210 -9.04 3.67 -15.40
C SER A 210 -10.43 3.15 -15.08
N TYR A 211 -10.46 1.91 -14.62
CA TYR A 211 -11.62 1.32 -13.96
C TYR A 211 -11.17 0.66 -12.65
N ILE A 212 -12.13 0.45 -11.77
CA ILE A 212 -11.90 -0.01 -10.41
C ILE A 212 -12.51 -1.41 -10.24
N LEU A 213 -11.83 -2.26 -9.50
CA LEU A 213 -12.31 -3.53 -8.99
C LEU A 213 -12.52 -3.38 -7.49
N ILE A 214 -13.64 -3.87 -6.98
CA ILE A 214 -13.89 -3.99 -5.53
C ILE A 214 -14.36 -5.42 -5.26
N HIS A 215 -13.92 -5.98 -4.14
CA HIS A 215 -14.40 -7.29 -3.70
C HIS A 215 -15.94 -7.30 -3.65
N ARG A 216 -16.57 -8.40 -4.03
CA ARG A 216 -18.04 -8.51 -4.11
C ARG A 216 -18.81 -8.41 -2.78
N ASN A 217 -18.14 -8.37 -1.62
CA ASN A 217 -18.83 -8.39 -0.32
C ASN A 217 -18.02 -7.86 0.89
N LEU A 218 -16.69 -7.89 0.85
CA LEU A 218 -15.81 -7.49 1.94
C LEU A 218 -16.11 -8.17 3.29
N TYR A 219 -16.56 -9.43 3.26
CA TYR A 219 -16.78 -10.26 4.45
C TYR A 219 -15.48 -10.92 4.93
N GLY A 220 -15.25 -10.92 6.24
CA GLY A 220 -14.06 -11.56 6.83
C GLY A 220 -12.75 -10.80 6.57
N PHE A 221 -12.82 -9.54 6.15
CA PHE A 221 -11.64 -8.70 6.00
C PHE A 221 -11.08 -8.28 7.38
N PRO A 222 -9.82 -7.80 7.44
CA PRO A 222 -9.21 -7.30 8.67
C PRO A 222 -10.13 -6.39 9.50
N ALA A 223 -9.96 -6.45 10.82
CA ALA A 223 -10.77 -5.68 11.75
C ALA A 223 -10.48 -4.18 11.63
N ASN A 224 -11.49 -3.37 11.89
CA ASN A 224 -11.40 -1.91 11.93
C ASN A 224 -12.39 -1.35 12.97
N ASP A 225 -12.34 -0.04 13.18
CA ASP A 225 -13.06 0.62 14.28
C ASP A 225 -14.43 1.20 13.86
N ASP A 226 -14.88 0.93 12.63
CA ASP A 226 -16.13 1.51 12.13
C ASP A 226 -17.31 1.13 13.05
N PRO A 227 -18.11 2.10 13.52
CA PRO A 227 -19.19 1.84 14.46
C PRO A 227 -20.35 1.01 13.86
N ALA A 228 -20.46 0.94 12.53
CA ALA A 228 -21.39 0.07 11.81
C ALA A 228 -20.81 -1.33 11.51
N GLY A 229 -19.57 -1.59 11.92
CA GLY A 229 -18.89 -2.89 11.88
C GLY A 229 -17.86 -3.01 10.76
N ASP A 230 -16.95 -3.98 10.94
CA ASP A 230 -15.74 -4.15 10.10
C ASP A 230 -16.03 -4.15 8.59
N THR A 231 -17.09 -4.84 8.16
CA THR A 231 -17.43 -4.92 6.73
C THR A 231 -17.87 -3.57 6.16
N ILE A 232 -18.54 -2.72 6.93
CA ILE A 232 -18.91 -1.37 6.49
C ILE A 232 -17.67 -0.47 6.44
N GLY A 233 -16.81 -0.54 7.46
CA GLY A 233 -15.53 0.14 7.45
C GLY A 233 -14.69 -0.23 6.24
N ALA A 234 -14.57 -1.53 5.94
CA ALA A 234 -13.85 -2.03 4.77
C ALA A 234 -14.43 -1.50 3.44
N GLN A 235 -15.76 -1.39 3.30
CA GLN A 235 -16.39 -0.80 2.10
C GLN A 235 -15.98 0.66 1.92
N LYS A 236 -16.05 1.45 2.99
CA LYS A 236 -15.69 2.88 2.99
C LYS A 236 -14.24 3.09 2.57
N VAL A 237 -13.31 2.44 3.26
CA VAL A 237 -11.88 2.64 3.01
C VAL A 237 -11.43 2.11 1.66
N THR A 238 -12.01 1.00 1.17
CA THR A 238 -11.75 0.52 -0.20
C THR A 238 -12.15 1.58 -1.24
N CYS A 239 -13.35 2.17 -1.09
CA CYS A 239 -13.80 3.20 -2.02
C CYS A 239 -12.92 4.45 -1.94
N ALA A 240 -12.51 4.88 -0.74
CA ALA A 240 -11.57 5.99 -0.59
C ALA A 240 -10.23 5.69 -1.28
N HIS A 241 -9.67 4.50 -1.03
CA HIS A 241 -8.36 4.10 -1.52
C HIS A 241 -8.31 3.98 -3.06
N GLU A 242 -9.21 3.20 -3.63
CA GLU A 242 -9.19 2.90 -5.08
C GLU A 242 -9.64 4.10 -5.91
N VAL A 243 -10.61 4.88 -5.46
CA VAL A 243 -10.97 6.13 -6.14
C VAL A 243 -9.80 7.11 -6.13
N PHE A 244 -8.97 7.11 -5.08
CA PHE A 244 -7.78 7.96 -5.07
C PHE A 244 -6.74 7.49 -6.09
N HIS A 245 -6.55 6.19 -6.30
CA HIS A 245 -5.71 5.70 -7.40
C HIS A 245 -6.20 6.21 -8.76
N ALA A 246 -7.51 6.20 -9.02
CA ALA A 246 -8.06 6.75 -10.27
C ALA A 246 -7.74 8.26 -10.42
N VAL A 247 -7.70 9.00 -9.32
CA VAL A 247 -7.26 10.41 -9.27
C VAL A 247 -5.75 10.53 -9.53
N GLN A 248 -4.93 9.67 -8.94
CA GLN A 248 -3.47 9.65 -9.15
C GLN A 248 -3.11 9.41 -10.63
N LEU A 249 -3.87 8.54 -11.31
CA LEU A 249 -3.72 8.28 -12.73
C LEU A 249 -4.06 9.48 -13.64
N ALA A 250 -4.70 10.54 -13.11
CA ALA A 250 -4.83 11.82 -13.83
C ALA A 250 -3.51 12.62 -13.89
N TYR A 251 -2.52 12.27 -13.06
CA TYR A 251 -1.25 12.97 -12.93
C TYR A 251 -0.10 12.18 -13.56
N ASP A 252 0.14 10.95 -13.12
CA ASP A 252 1.19 10.11 -13.69
C ASP A 252 0.91 8.63 -13.42
N ARG A 253 0.71 7.86 -14.49
CA ARG A 253 0.62 6.39 -14.43
C ARG A 253 1.89 5.75 -13.89
N TYR A 254 3.06 6.36 -14.06
CA TYR A 254 4.37 5.76 -13.78
C TYR A 254 4.98 6.21 -12.46
N GLU A 255 4.22 6.90 -11.61
CA GLU A 255 4.73 7.31 -10.30
C GLU A 255 5.01 6.10 -9.40
N SER A 256 5.93 6.30 -8.47
CA SER A 256 6.40 5.32 -7.52
C SER A 256 5.27 4.75 -6.65
N LEU A 257 5.25 3.42 -6.54
CA LEU A 257 4.16 2.70 -5.87
C LEU A 257 4.06 3.08 -4.38
N TRP A 258 5.18 3.31 -3.69
CA TRP A 258 5.14 3.68 -2.27
C TRP A 258 4.36 5.00 -2.05
N TRP A 259 4.51 5.98 -2.95
CA TRP A 259 3.81 7.26 -2.84
C TRP A 259 2.32 7.11 -3.19
N MET A 260 2.01 6.28 -4.19
CA MET A 260 0.64 5.93 -4.54
C MET A 260 -0.11 5.28 -3.37
N GLU A 261 0.46 4.22 -2.80
CA GLU A 261 -0.18 3.44 -1.72
C GLU A 261 -0.22 4.21 -0.39
N SER A 262 0.87 4.90 -0.02
CA SER A 262 0.88 5.74 1.19
C SER A 262 -0.09 6.92 1.10
N GLY A 263 -0.23 7.51 -0.09
CA GLY A 263 -1.20 8.56 -0.38
C GLY A 263 -2.64 8.06 -0.29
N SER A 264 -2.95 6.93 -0.94
CA SER A 264 -4.28 6.32 -0.90
C SER A 264 -4.66 5.89 0.52
N THR A 265 -3.75 5.25 1.25
CA THR A 265 -3.95 4.86 2.65
C THR A 265 -4.18 6.07 3.55
N ARG A 266 -3.50 7.20 3.29
CA ARG A 266 -3.76 8.44 4.01
C ARG A 266 -5.15 9.01 3.73
N MET A 267 -5.63 8.89 2.49
CA MET A 267 -6.94 9.39 2.11
C MET A 267 -8.09 8.57 2.72
N GLU A 268 -7.88 7.30 3.06
CA GLU A 268 -8.84 6.51 3.86
C GLU A 268 -9.20 7.23 5.16
N GLU A 269 -8.19 7.60 5.93
CA GLU A 269 -8.31 8.35 7.19
C GLU A 269 -8.90 9.76 6.99
N TYR A 270 -8.62 10.39 5.84
CA TYR A 270 -9.12 11.74 5.58
C TYR A 270 -10.62 11.74 5.29
N VAL A 271 -11.10 10.75 4.54
CA VAL A 271 -12.51 10.64 4.13
C VAL A 271 -13.33 9.98 5.23
N TYR A 272 -12.79 8.97 5.91
CA TYR A 272 -13.50 8.15 6.90
C TYR A 272 -12.64 7.96 8.18
N PRO A 273 -12.43 9.03 8.98
CA PRO A 273 -11.58 9.00 10.17
C PRO A 273 -12.09 8.08 11.29
N GLU A 274 -13.34 7.63 11.23
CA GLU A 274 -13.89 6.69 12.20
C GLU A 274 -13.48 5.23 11.97
N VAL A 275 -12.82 4.90 10.85
CA VAL A 275 -12.59 3.51 10.44
C VAL A 275 -11.27 2.94 10.97
N ASN A 276 -10.15 3.67 10.94
CA ASN A 276 -8.83 3.19 11.38
C ASN A 276 -8.35 1.85 10.76
N ASP A 277 -8.80 1.46 9.56
CA ASP A 277 -8.34 0.21 8.89
C ASP A 277 -6.83 0.25 8.59
N ASN A 278 -6.31 1.44 8.29
CA ASN A 278 -4.89 1.76 8.13
C ASN A 278 -4.01 1.42 9.36
N TYR A 279 -4.58 1.30 10.56
CA TYR A 279 -3.81 0.98 11.78
C TYR A 279 -3.23 -0.44 11.71
N ASN A 280 -3.84 -1.32 10.92
CA ASN A 280 -3.34 -2.67 10.66
C ASN A 280 -1.94 -2.69 10.02
N TYR A 281 -1.51 -1.59 9.38
CA TYR A 281 -0.20 -1.50 8.72
C TYR A 281 0.89 -0.87 9.59
N LEU A 282 0.51 -0.18 10.68
CA LEU A 282 1.45 0.52 11.55
C LEU A 282 2.53 -0.38 12.17
N PRO A 283 2.26 -1.65 12.58
CA PRO A 283 3.30 -2.52 13.10
C PRO A 283 4.46 -2.78 12.10
N TYR A 284 4.16 -2.81 10.80
CA TYR A 284 5.14 -3.05 9.73
C TYR A 284 5.93 -1.80 9.34
N PHE A 285 5.52 -0.64 9.84
CA PHE A 285 6.24 0.62 9.68
C PHE A 285 7.07 0.94 10.94
N TYR A 286 6.45 0.87 12.13
CA TYR A 286 7.11 1.20 13.39
C TYR A 286 8.05 0.10 13.91
N GLY A 287 7.83 -1.17 13.54
CA GLY A 287 8.71 -2.28 13.89
C GLY A 287 9.97 -2.38 13.02
N GLU A 288 10.08 -1.57 11.96
CA GLU A 288 11.24 -1.58 11.04
C GLU A 288 11.66 -0.15 10.65
N PRO A 289 12.00 0.72 11.61
CA PRO A 289 12.36 2.11 11.33
C PRO A 289 13.59 2.28 10.41
N GLU A 290 14.43 1.24 10.30
CA GLU A 290 15.56 1.14 9.40
C GLU A 290 15.17 0.93 7.93
N THR A 291 13.93 0.51 7.65
CA THR A 291 13.44 0.29 6.29
C THR A 291 13.16 1.64 5.64
N SER A 292 13.57 1.78 4.37
CA SER A 292 13.38 3.01 3.61
C SER A 292 11.90 3.38 3.53
N LEU A 293 11.59 4.66 3.73
CA LEU A 293 10.26 5.22 3.45
C LEU A 293 9.75 4.88 2.03
N LEU A 294 10.68 4.71 1.09
CA LEU A 294 10.38 4.41 -0.32
C LEU A 294 10.13 2.90 -0.57
N SER A 295 10.20 2.06 0.46
CA SER A 295 10.07 0.60 0.33
C SER A 295 8.65 0.21 -0.07
N THR A 296 8.55 -0.66 -1.07
CA THR A 296 7.30 -1.28 -1.53
C THR A 296 7.20 -2.74 -1.11
N SER A 297 8.03 -3.18 -0.16
CA SER A 297 8.02 -4.57 0.31
C SER A 297 6.83 -4.83 1.23
N GLY A 298 6.13 -5.95 1.00
CA GLY A 298 4.99 -6.36 1.79
C GLY A 298 3.95 -5.24 1.94
N VAL A 299 3.60 -4.93 3.20
CA VAL A 299 2.62 -3.88 3.52
C VAL A 299 3.26 -2.56 3.98
N HIS A 300 4.58 -2.41 3.86
CA HIS A 300 5.30 -1.24 4.36
C HIS A 300 4.84 0.06 3.69
N ALA A 301 4.60 0.05 2.38
CA ALA A 301 4.12 1.21 1.63
C ALA A 301 2.76 1.75 2.14
N TYR A 302 1.88 0.87 2.60
CA TYR A 302 0.62 1.28 3.24
C TYR A 302 0.89 1.91 4.60
N GLY A 303 1.75 1.30 5.42
CA GLY A 303 2.17 1.86 6.73
C GLY A 303 2.89 3.21 6.61
N ALA A 304 3.56 3.46 5.49
CA ALA A 304 4.19 4.74 5.17
C ALA A 304 3.18 5.90 5.00
N PHE A 305 1.86 5.66 5.07
CA PHE A 305 0.85 6.73 5.16
C PHE A 305 1.14 7.71 6.31
N VAL A 306 1.87 7.28 7.34
CA VAL A 306 2.31 8.12 8.46
C VAL A 306 3.16 9.31 7.97
N TRP A 307 3.95 9.15 6.91
CA TRP A 307 4.65 10.27 6.26
C TRP A 307 3.66 11.24 5.62
N SER A 308 2.69 10.72 4.87
CA SER A 308 1.62 11.52 4.27
C SER A 308 0.83 12.29 5.33
N LEU A 309 0.47 11.64 6.45
CA LEU A 309 -0.16 12.26 7.60
C LEU A 309 0.72 13.37 8.19
N PHE A 310 2.01 13.12 8.38
CA PHE A 310 2.94 14.12 8.90
C PHE A 310 2.99 15.36 7.99
N LEU A 311 3.01 15.19 6.67
CA LEU A 311 3.02 16.30 5.73
C LEU A 311 1.75 17.16 5.86
N ASP A 312 0.57 16.56 5.96
CA ASP A 312 -0.66 17.35 6.15
C ASP A 312 -0.69 18.09 7.48
N GLN A 313 -0.19 17.49 8.57
CA GLN A 313 -0.19 18.13 9.89
C GLN A 313 0.77 19.32 9.91
N LYS A 314 1.82 19.26 9.09
CA LYS A 314 2.85 20.30 9.01
C LYS A 314 2.53 21.42 8.04
N LEU A 315 2.05 21.06 6.87
CA LEU A 315 1.96 21.96 5.72
C LEU A 315 0.52 22.17 5.25
N GLY A 316 -0.43 21.44 5.82
CA GLY A 316 -1.83 21.41 5.41
C GLY A 316 -2.09 20.40 4.28
N ILE A 317 -3.32 19.90 4.20
CA ILE A 317 -3.74 18.85 3.27
C ILE A 317 -3.48 19.18 1.78
N SER A 318 -3.39 20.46 1.42
CA SER A 318 -3.12 20.89 0.03
C SER A 318 -1.73 20.49 -0.46
N VAL A 319 -0.79 20.14 0.44
CA VAL A 319 0.54 19.65 0.08
C VAL A 319 0.49 18.41 -0.81
N HIS A 320 -0.46 17.50 -0.58
CA HIS A 320 -0.59 16.29 -1.38
C HIS A 320 -0.90 16.62 -2.84
N ARG A 321 -1.85 17.52 -3.09
CA ARG A 321 -2.15 17.98 -4.45
C ARG A 321 -0.94 18.64 -5.11
N LYS A 322 -0.16 19.43 -4.37
CA LYS A 322 1.04 20.08 -4.93
C LYS A 322 2.13 19.09 -5.30
N ILE A 323 2.29 18.01 -4.53
CA ILE A 323 3.19 16.91 -4.89
C ILE A 323 2.67 16.21 -6.15
N TRP A 324 1.39 15.84 -6.21
CA TRP A 324 0.81 15.21 -7.40
C TRP A 324 0.87 16.09 -8.66
N GLU A 325 0.66 17.41 -8.54
CA GLU A 325 0.87 18.35 -9.64
C GLU A 325 2.31 18.33 -10.17
N ALA A 326 3.29 18.06 -9.31
CA ALA A 326 4.70 17.93 -9.65
C ALA A 326 5.08 16.55 -10.22
N CYS A 327 4.37 15.48 -9.83
CA CYS A 327 4.53 14.12 -10.39
C CYS A 327 4.35 14.08 -11.92
N ARG A 328 3.63 15.04 -12.51
CA ARG A 328 3.52 15.19 -13.97
C ARG A 328 4.85 15.45 -14.69
N TYR A 329 5.88 15.87 -13.96
CA TYR A 329 7.16 16.32 -14.51
C TYR A 329 8.39 15.66 -13.87
N TYR A 330 8.21 15.09 -12.68
CA TYR A 330 9.27 14.51 -11.86
C TYR A 330 8.76 13.21 -11.25
N GLN A 331 9.66 12.34 -10.80
CA GLN A 331 9.32 11.09 -10.12
C GLN A 331 9.99 11.02 -8.76
N ASP A 332 9.47 10.15 -7.88
CA ASP A 332 10.07 9.83 -6.58
C ASP A 332 10.37 11.09 -5.74
N VAL A 333 11.49 11.09 -5.02
CA VAL A 333 11.99 12.18 -4.17
C VAL A 333 12.01 13.54 -4.90
N ALA A 334 12.27 13.56 -6.21
CA ALA A 334 12.30 14.81 -6.97
C ALA A 334 10.89 15.42 -7.12
N ALA A 335 9.85 14.59 -7.29
CA ALA A 335 8.48 15.07 -7.30
C ALA A 335 8.06 15.61 -5.94
N LEU A 336 8.40 14.90 -4.86
CA LEU A 336 8.14 15.37 -3.51
C LEU A 336 8.84 16.69 -3.21
N ASP A 337 10.15 16.81 -3.44
CA ASP A 337 10.88 18.06 -3.18
C ASP A 337 10.35 19.22 -4.03
N SER A 338 9.95 18.96 -5.28
CA SER A 338 9.33 19.97 -6.16
C SER A 338 7.99 20.45 -5.60
N GLY A 339 7.12 19.54 -5.15
CA GLY A 339 5.84 19.90 -4.52
C GLY A 339 6.01 20.62 -3.17
N LEU A 340 6.97 20.19 -2.36
CA LEU A 340 7.28 20.76 -1.04
C LEU A 340 7.92 22.15 -1.13
N ALA A 341 8.63 22.45 -2.22
CA ALA A 341 9.27 23.76 -2.42
C ALA A 341 8.24 24.91 -2.38
N GLY A 342 7.00 24.68 -2.84
CA GLY A 342 5.91 25.65 -2.75
C GLY A 342 5.52 26.05 -1.32
N PHE A 343 5.89 25.22 -0.34
CA PHE A 343 5.70 25.45 1.09
C PHE A 343 6.99 25.86 1.80
N GLY A 344 8.08 26.11 1.06
CA GLY A 344 9.38 26.42 1.62
C GLY A 344 10.04 25.23 2.34
N ALA A 345 9.67 24.00 1.99
CA ALA A 345 10.15 22.77 2.60
C ALA A 345 10.85 21.84 1.59
N SER A 346 11.50 20.81 2.11
CA SER A 346 12.07 19.69 1.36
C SER A 346 12.04 18.43 2.22
N ILE A 347 12.16 17.26 1.62
CA ILE A 347 12.28 15.99 2.36
C ILE A 347 13.44 16.07 3.35
N ALA A 348 14.61 16.54 2.90
CA ALA A 348 15.80 16.63 3.75
C ALA A 348 15.61 17.52 4.99
N ALA A 349 14.79 18.57 4.90
CA ALA A 349 14.48 19.45 6.01
C ALA A 349 13.43 18.84 6.96
N LEU A 350 12.47 18.10 6.42
CA LEU A 350 11.33 17.56 7.16
C LEU A 350 11.59 16.20 7.80
N PHE A 351 12.41 15.36 7.18
CA PHE A 351 12.64 13.98 7.62
C PHE A 351 13.18 13.87 9.06
N PRO A 352 14.11 14.72 9.54
CA PRO A 352 14.54 14.66 10.95
C PRO A 352 13.42 14.96 11.94
N GLU A 353 12.51 15.88 11.59
CA GLU A 353 11.35 16.16 12.42
C GLU A 353 10.34 15.01 12.37
N PHE A 354 10.13 14.41 11.20
CA PHE A 354 9.31 13.21 11.05
C PHE A 354 9.81 12.05 11.94
N ALA A 355 11.11 11.78 11.96
CA ALA A 355 11.70 10.79 12.87
C ALA A 355 11.41 11.12 14.35
N LEU A 356 11.48 12.40 14.74
CA LEU A 356 11.10 12.81 16.09
C LEU A 356 9.61 12.57 16.40
N TRP A 357 8.73 12.82 15.43
CA TRP A 357 7.29 12.54 15.59
C TRP A 357 7.03 11.05 15.79
N ASN A 358 7.70 10.19 15.03
CA ASN A 358 7.60 8.73 15.14
C ASN A 358 8.20 8.17 16.43
N TYR A 359 9.21 8.82 17.02
CA TYR A 359 9.69 8.45 18.35
C TYR A 359 8.60 8.61 19.42
N HIS A 360 7.79 9.67 19.31
CA HIS A 360 6.77 10.05 20.28
C HIS A 360 5.40 9.41 20.02
N THR A 361 5.39 8.10 19.84
CA THR A 361 4.18 7.28 19.68
C THR A 361 4.05 6.24 20.80
N GLY A 362 2.88 5.61 20.89
CA GLY A 362 2.56 4.60 21.89
C GLY A 362 2.81 5.09 23.31
N PRO A 363 3.54 4.33 24.14
CA PRO A 363 3.92 4.75 25.50
C PRO A 363 4.76 6.04 25.58
N ARG A 364 5.36 6.49 24.46
CA ARG A 364 6.17 7.71 24.37
C ARG A 364 5.39 8.92 23.83
N ALA A 365 4.10 8.74 23.57
CA ALA A 365 3.21 9.81 23.12
C ALA A 365 3.12 10.95 24.15
N ILE A 366 3.07 12.18 23.65
CA ILE A 366 2.92 13.38 24.47
C ILE A 366 1.61 14.07 24.07
N ALA A 367 0.64 14.10 24.99
CA ALA A 367 -0.67 14.68 24.74
C ALA A 367 -0.56 16.12 24.20
N GLY A 368 -1.27 16.39 23.10
CA GLY A 368 -1.27 17.71 22.43
C GLY A 368 0.00 18.05 21.67
N ARG A 369 0.90 17.09 21.43
CA ARG A 369 2.10 17.24 20.59
C ARG A 369 2.20 16.06 19.61
N TYR A 370 2.81 16.31 18.45
CA TYR A 370 3.02 15.31 17.38
C TYR A 370 1.70 14.83 16.76
N PHE A 371 1.58 13.55 16.40
CA PHE A 371 0.35 13.00 15.83
C PHE A 371 -0.80 13.06 16.85
N PRO A 372 -2.01 13.48 16.44
CA PRO A 372 -3.17 13.51 17.34
C PRO A 372 -3.45 12.16 18.01
N ASP A 373 -3.32 11.08 17.24
CA ASP A 373 -3.58 9.70 17.67
C ASP A 373 -2.31 8.95 18.08
N ALA A 374 -1.22 9.66 18.36
CA ALA A 374 0.08 9.06 18.67
C ALA A 374 0.02 7.98 19.77
N SER A 375 -0.89 8.09 20.74
CA SER A 375 -1.05 7.09 21.81
C SER A 375 -1.63 5.76 21.35
N PHE A 376 -2.30 5.73 20.20
CA PHE A 376 -2.85 4.51 19.59
C PHE A 376 -1.87 3.85 18.62
N TYR A 377 -0.82 4.57 18.21
CA TYR A 377 0.20 4.03 17.32
C TYR A 377 1.20 3.16 18.10
N PRO A 378 1.80 2.12 17.48
CA PRO A 378 2.91 1.39 18.06
C PRO A 378 4.10 2.32 18.37
N ALA A 379 4.86 2.00 19.41
CA ALA A 379 6.14 2.65 19.63
C ALA A 379 7.14 2.19 18.56
N ALA A 380 7.86 3.13 17.94
CA ALA A 380 8.99 2.81 17.07
C ALA A 380 10.05 1.95 17.80
N ASP A 381 10.60 0.96 17.13
CA ASP A 381 11.61 0.09 17.71
C ASP A 381 12.93 0.82 17.99
N ILE A 382 13.59 0.44 19.10
CA ILE A 382 14.90 0.95 19.50
C ILE A 382 15.95 -0.04 19.01
N ASP A 383 16.83 0.39 18.10
CA ASP A 383 17.88 -0.46 17.53
C ASP A 383 18.94 -0.83 18.59
N LEU A 384 19.30 0.15 19.41
CA LEU A 384 20.35 0.01 20.42
C LEU A 384 19.98 0.74 21.70
N SER A 385 20.20 0.09 22.85
CA SER A 385 20.07 0.71 24.16
C SER A 385 21.34 0.48 24.98
N PHE A 386 21.86 1.54 25.58
CA PHE A 386 23.07 1.50 26.41
C PHE A 386 22.78 1.97 27.83
N GLU A 387 23.11 1.13 28.82
CA GLU A 387 22.94 1.45 30.25
C GLU A 387 23.98 2.46 30.77
N THR A 388 25.05 2.69 30.01
CA THR A 388 26.11 3.65 30.32
C THR A 388 26.58 4.32 29.04
N LEU A 389 27.08 5.56 29.14
CA LEU A 389 27.70 6.25 28.01
C LEU A 389 28.84 5.41 27.42
N VAL A 390 28.70 5.08 26.14
CA VAL A 390 29.72 4.36 25.37
C VAL A 390 30.68 5.37 24.74
N HIS A 391 31.98 5.10 24.84
CA HIS A 391 33.06 5.94 24.30
C HIS A 391 33.68 5.40 23.00
N ASP A 392 33.27 4.20 22.59
CA ASP A 392 33.70 3.55 21.36
C ASP A 392 32.72 3.83 20.21
N SER A 393 33.21 3.64 18.97
CA SER A 393 32.33 3.66 17.80
C SER A 393 31.32 2.52 17.88
N VAL A 394 30.05 2.87 17.70
CA VAL A 394 28.93 1.94 17.67
C VAL A 394 28.40 1.86 16.24
N LEU A 395 28.19 0.64 15.76
CA LEU A 395 27.49 0.38 14.50
C LEU A 395 26.04 -0.01 14.80
N PRO A 396 25.07 0.44 14.00
CA PRO A 396 23.68 -0.01 14.13
C PRO A 396 23.59 -1.53 13.91
N VAL A 397 22.63 -2.18 14.57
CA VAL A 397 22.33 -3.60 14.30
C VAL A 397 21.67 -3.72 12.94
N HIS A 398 20.75 -2.81 12.65
CA HIS A 398 20.06 -2.71 11.38
C HIS A 398 20.37 -1.36 10.71
N PRO A 399 21.38 -1.29 9.82
CA PRO A 399 21.72 -0.04 9.14
C PRO A 399 20.54 0.54 8.36
N PRO A 400 20.27 1.85 8.48
CA PRO A 400 19.09 2.45 7.87
C PRO A 400 19.25 2.57 6.34
N GLN A 401 18.18 2.28 5.61
CA GLN A 401 18.15 2.28 4.15
C GLN A 401 17.66 3.64 3.63
N GLY A 402 18.57 4.53 3.22
CA GLY A 402 18.19 5.79 2.58
C GLY A 402 17.36 6.71 3.49
N LEU A 403 16.09 6.97 3.13
CA LEU A 403 15.14 7.75 3.94
C LEU A 403 14.55 6.88 5.06
N ALA A 404 15.42 6.50 5.99
CA ALA A 404 15.13 5.67 7.16
C ALA A 404 15.91 6.19 8.38
N CYS A 405 15.66 5.63 9.56
CA CYS A 405 16.40 6.02 10.77
C CYS A 405 16.55 4.86 11.75
N ASN A 406 17.48 4.98 12.69
CA ASN A 406 17.51 4.14 13.88
C ASN A 406 17.30 5.00 15.12
N TYR A 407 16.58 4.47 16.10
CA TYR A 407 16.48 5.06 17.42
C TYR A 407 17.50 4.40 18.35
N ILE A 408 18.31 5.23 19.01
CA ILE A 408 19.31 4.78 19.98
C ILE A 408 18.98 5.38 21.34
N GLU A 409 18.87 4.52 22.35
CA GLU A 409 18.62 4.91 23.72
C GLU A 409 19.92 4.91 24.54
N LEU A 410 20.10 5.95 25.35
CA LEU A 410 21.28 6.15 26.17
C LEU A 410 20.85 6.50 27.57
N ALA A 411 21.12 5.62 28.53
CA ALA A 411 21.01 5.96 29.93
C ALA A 411 22.16 6.90 30.32
N VAL A 412 21.80 8.13 30.70
CA VAL A 412 22.75 9.10 31.24
C VAL A 412 22.58 9.13 32.75
N ASP A 413 23.69 8.98 33.48
CA ASP A 413 23.69 9.20 34.93
C ASP A 413 23.24 10.64 35.20
N SER A 414 22.11 10.80 35.88
CA SER A 414 21.53 12.11 36.24
C SER A 414 22.48 13.03 37.04
N THR A 415 23.55 12.47 37.62
CA THR A 415 24.59 13.22 38.34
C THR A 415 25.78 13.62 37.47
N ALA A 416 25.89 13.07 36.25
CA ALA A 416 26.96 13.38 35.32
C ALA A 416 26.88 14.85 34.86
N LYS A 417 28.03 15.52 34.85
CA LYS A 417 28.19 16.89 34.34
C LYS A 417 29.05 16.84 33.09
N GLY A 418 28.56 17.42 31.98
CA GLY A 418 29.31 17.46 30.73
C GLY A 418 28.43 17.78 29.52
N VAL A 419 29.02 17.65 28.33
CA VAL A 419 28.31 17.75 27.04
C VAL A 419 28.30 16.38 26.40
N LEU A 420 27.11 15.83 26.16
CA LEU A 420 26.96 14.65 25.32
C LEU A 420 27.24 15.05 23.87
N SER A 421 28.29 14.47 23.29
CA SER A 421 28.71 14.77 21.92
C SER A 421 28.65 13.49 21.09
N PHE A 422 27.98 13.57 19.95
CA PHE A 422 27.94 12.50 18.96
C PHE A 422 28.82 12.89 17.77
N ARG A 423 29.57 11.92 17.24
CA ARG A 423 30.27 12.07 15.99
C ARG A 423 29.80 10.98 15.04
N LEU A 424 29.07 11.39 14.01
CA LEU A 424 28.74 10.52 12.89
C LEU A 424 29.97 10.44 11.99
N THR A 425 30.49 9.23 11.77
CA THR A 425 31.54 8.96 10.81
C THR A 425 30.90 8.27 9.61
N GLY A 426 30.79 9.00 8.50
CA GLY A 426 30.30 8.49 7.22
C GLY A 426 31.38 7.82 6.40
#